data_AF-A0A3R9UCK1-F1
#
_entry.id   AF-A0A3R9UCK1-F1
#
_cell.length_a   1.000
_cell.length_b   1.000
_cell.length_c   1.000
_cell.angle_alpha   90.00
_cell.angle_beta   90.00
_cell.angle_gamma   90.00
#
_symmetry.space_group_name_H-M   'P 1'
#
loop_
_entity.id
_entity.type
_entity.pdbx_description
1 polymer ?
#
loop_
_entity_poly.entity_id
_entity_poly.type
_entity_poly.pdbx_seq_one_letter_code
_entity_poly.pdbx_strand_id
1 'polypeptide(L)'
;MARKNSWRSLRAAGEDPKLGPEHGVRGGTRLSASPPGDGIPGRLLGASSPAELERYLLTAAVEDWPRELWVQLRVLAVGRMQSSALTRETRLSWGRLALSAIAGMARLQTPQQTTADSARARAYMILEFGVSDSDAARDLPALCSEILRNLGVSLEAAERLTEDGRSAPRERMLRLRRIKNMLTPLLPLHALLNEGDPVFQETRSWMKLIPHLP
;
A
#
# COMPACT_ATOMS: atom_id res chain seq x y z
N MET A 1 -1.52 -20.33 21.40
CA MET A 1 -2.00 -20.90 20.12
C MET A 1 -1.54 -20.00 18.98
N ALA A 2 -0.55 -20.43 18.21
CA ALA A 2 0.03 -19.63 17.12
C ALA A 2 -0.84 -19.75 15.85
N ARG A 3 -1.54 -18.68 15.48
CA ARG A 3 -2.20 -18.58 14.16
C ARG A 3 -1.10 -18.32 13.12
N LYS A 4 -0.79 -19.33 12.30
CA LYS A 4 0.17 -19.22 11.20
C LYS A 4 -0.37 -18.26 10.12
N ASN A 5 0.48 -17.32 9.74
CA ASN A 5 0.25 -16.17 8.84
C ASN A 5 -0.23 -16.57 7.43
N SER A 6 -1.49 -16.22 7.10
CA SER A 6 -2.13 -16.38 5.77
C SER A 6 -1.64 -15.34 4.72
N TRP A 7 -0.74 -14.43 5.08
CA TRP A 7 -0.30 -13.34 4.19
C TRP A 7 0.74 -13.73 3.14
N ARG A 8 1.33 -14.94 3.20
CA ARG A 8 2.36 -15.37 2.24
C ARG A 8 1.83 -15.75 0.85
N SER A 9 0.52 -16.01 0.70
CA SER A 9 -0.04 -16.52 -0.56
C SER A 9 -0.35 -15.45 -1.62
N LEU A 10 -0.19 -14.16 -1.32
CA LEU A 10 -0.50 -13.06 -2.26
C LEU A 10 0.70 -12.56 -3.09
N ARG A 11 1.86 -13.26 -3.06
CA ARG A 11 3.10 -12.79 -3.70
C ARG A 11 3.49 -13.53 -5.00
N ALA A 12 2.63 -14.38 -5.57
CA ALA A 12 3.00 -15.33 -6.64
C ALA A 12 2.40 -15.07 -8.03
N ALA A 13 2.04 -13.84 -8.40
CA ALA A 13 1.57 -13.53 -9.75
C ALA A 13 2.21 -12.24 -10.28
N GLY A 14 3.37 -12.39 -10.91
CA GLY A 14 4.09 -11.34 -11.63
C GLY A 14 4.96 -12.00 -12.68
N GLU A 15 4.36 -12.28 -13.84
CA GLU A 15 4.98 -12.90 -15.01
C GLU A 15 6.10 -12.03 -15.61
N ASP A 16 7.18 -12.69 -16.01
CA ASP A 16 8.31 -12.16 -16.76
C ASP A 16 7.92 -11.78 -18.21
N PRO A 17 8.17 -10.54 -18.67
CA PRO A 17 8.20 -10.27 -20.09
C PRO A 17 9.59 -10.56 -20.69
N LYS A 18 9.62 -11.51 -21.62
CA LYS A 18 10.76 -11.78 -22.53
C LYS A 18 11.15 -10.51 -23.29
N LEU A 19 12.38 -10.04 -23.10
CA LEU A 19 13.02 -9.01 -23.92
C LEU A 19 13.63 -9.66 -25.18
N GLY A 20 13.24 -9.17 -26.35
CA GLY A 20 13.89 -9.48 -27.64
C GLY A 20 15.08 -8.54 -27.92
N PRO A 21 15.95 -8.87 -28.90
CA PRO A 21 17.19 -8.15 -29.15
C PRO A 21 16.97 -6.99 -30.14
N GLU A 22 17.47 -5.81 -29.81
CA GLU A 22 17.53 -4.67 -30.75
C GLU A 22 18.99 -4.35 -31.12
N HIS A 23 19.18 -4.17 -32.42
CA HIS A 23 20.43 -3.89 -33.09
C HIS A 23 20.95 -2.47 -32.84
N GLY A 24 22.28 -2.33 -32.94
CA GLY A 24 23.01 -1.11 -32.64
C GLY A 24 22.82 0.03 -33.64
N VAL A 25 22.97 1.25 -33.13
CA VAL A 25 23.36 2.43 -33.90
C VAL A 25 24.41 3.20 -33.10
N ARG A 26 25.55 3.42 -33.75
CA ARG A 26 26.72 4.18 -33.30
C ARG A 26 26.51 5.65 -33.68
N GLY A 27 26.71 6.59 -32.77
CA GLY A 27 26.81 8.00 -33.16
C GLY A 27 26.96 8.99 -32.00
N GLY A 28 28.07 9.72 -32.01
CA GLY A 28 28.08 11.14 -31.62
C GLY A 28 28.37 11.47 -30.16
N THR A 29 29.65 11.51 -29.82
CA THR A 29 30.21 12.11 -28.60
C THR A 29 29.80 13.59 -28.47
N ARG A 30 28.98 13.92 -27.47
CA ARG A 30 28.95 15.26 -26.85
C ARG A 30 29.15 15.08 -25.35
N LEU A 31 30.30 15.54 -24.88
CA LEU A 31 30.65 15.68 -23.47
C LEU A 31 29.76 16.77 -22.85
N SER A 32 28.58 16.37 -22.39
CA SER A 32 27.85 17.14 -21.38
C SER A 32 28.43 16.77 -20.02
N ALA A 33 28.90 17.78 -19.28
CA ALA A 33 29.28 17.65 -17.89
C ALA A 33 28.13 17.04 -17.08
N SER A 34 28.32 15.80 -16.61
CA SER A 34 27.45 15.21 -15.60
C SER A 34 27.55 16.04 -14.31
N PRO A 35 26.43 16.44 -13.68
CA PRO A 35 26.48 16.92 -12.31
C PRO A 35 27.11 15.81 -11.44
N PRO A 36 27.80 16.15 -10.34
CA PRO A 36 28.37 15.16 -9.43
C PRO A 36 27.25 14.25 -8.93
N GLY A 37 27.18 13.06 -9.53
CA GLY A 37 26.30 11.99 -9.11
C GLY A 37 26.84 11.42 -7.82
N ASP A 38 26.48 12.02 -6.70
CA ASP A 38 26.63 11.41 -5.39
C ASP A 38 25.76 10.15 -5.37
N GLY A 39 26.38 9.03 -5.70
CA GLY A 39 25.82 7.69 -5.82
C GLY A 39 25.34 7.12 -4.49
N ILE A 40 24.42 7.81 -3.82
CA ILE A 40 23.90 7.42 -2.52
C ILE A 40 22.37 7.54 -2.44
N PRO A 41 21.61 6.77 -3.25
CA PRO A 41 20.29 6.35 -2.79
C PRO A 41 20.25 4.89 -2.35
N GLY A 42 20.87 4.00 -3.13
CA GLY A 42 20.86 2.56 -2.84
C GLY A 42 21.62 2.20 -1.55
N ARG A 43 22.69 2.96 -1.24
CA ARG A 43 23.49 2.75 -0.03
C ARG A 43 22.78 3.24 1.24
N LEU A 44 21.95 4.29 1.15
CA LEU A 44 21.13 4.77 2.28
C LEU A 44 20.11 3.73 2.71
N LEU A 45 19.42 3.10 1.76
CA LEU A 45 18.41 2.08 2.08
C LEU A 45 18.99 0.79 2.69
N GLY A 46 20.28 0.51 2.48
CA GLY A 46 20.91 -0.73 2.95
C GLY A 46 21.30 -0.76 4.44
N ALA A 47 21.66 0.39 5.01
CA ALA A 47 22.25 0.46 6.36
C ALA A 47 21.56 1.44 7.33
N SER A 48 20.64 2.28 6.84
CA SER A 48 20.02 3.29 7.68
C SER A 48 18.94 2.73 8.62
N SER A 49 18.91 3.29 9.82
CA SER A 49 17.80 3.10 10.78
C SER A 49 16.52 3.77 10.27
N PRO A 50 15.32 3.34 10.74
CA PRO A 50 14.08 3.99 10.33
C PRO A 50 14.06 5.49 10.71
N ALA A 51 14.64 5.87 11.85
CA ALA A 51 14.72 7.27 12.28
C ALA A 51 15.64 8.14 11.40
N GLU A 52 16.71 7.58 10.84
CA GLU A 52 17.54 8.28 9.85
C GLU A 52 16.80 8.48 8.54
N LEU A 53 16.10 7.45 8.07
CA LEU A 53 15.29 7.54 6.85
C LEU A 53 14.13 8.51 7.02
N GLU A 54 13.43 8.50 8.16
CA GLU A 54 12.37 9.48 8.47
C GLU A 54 12.91 10.91 8.48
N ARG A 55 14.07 11.15 9.12
CA ARG A 55 14.73 12.47 9.06
C ARG A 55 15.10 12.87 7.64
N TYR A 56 15.59 11.92 6.84
CA TYR A 56 15.92 12.17 5.45
C TYR A 56 14.68 12.52 4.61
N LEU A 57 13.54 11.86 4.85
CA LEU A 57 12.25 12.15 4.19
C LEU A 57 11.74 13.58 4.41
N LEU A 58 12.23 14.29 5.44
CA LEU A 58 11.89 15.69 5.71
C LEU A 58 12.77 16.68 4.94
N THR A 59 13.78 16.21 4.20
CA THR A 59 14.66 17.07 3.42
C THR A 59 14.12 17.33 2.02
N ALA A 60 14.44 18.49 1.44
CA ALA A 60 14.05 18.83 0.06
C ALA A 60 14.61 17.86 -1.00
N ALA A 61 15.69 17.11 -0.68
CA ALA A 61 16.29 16.12 -1.57
C ALA A 61 15.34 14.98 -1.99
N VAL A 62 14.22 14.83 -1.29
CA VAL A 62 13.23 13.78 -1.52
C VAL A 62 12.18 14.20 -2.55
N GLU A 63 12.04 15.50 -2.82
CA GLU A 63 11.10 16.01 -3.81
C GLU A 63 11.41 15.48 -5.22
N ASP A 64 12.68 15.22 -5.53
CA ASP A 64 13.13 14.72 -6.83
C ASP A 64 13.36 13.20 -6.86
N TRP A 65 12.92 12.48 -5.84
CA TRP A 65 13.11 11.03 -5.82
C TRP A 65 12.39 10.34 -6.99
N PRO A 66 13.11 9.55 -7.81
CA PRO A 66 12.50 8.73 -8.84
C PRO A 66 11.59 7.66 -8.20
N ARG A 67 10.62 7.19 -8.98
CA ARG A 67 9.61 6.20 -8.56
C ARG A 67 10.24 4.96 -7.94
N GLU A 68 11.35 4.50 -8.48
CA GLU A 68 12.05 3.28 -8.10
C GLU A 68 12.53 3.34 -6.66
N LEU A 69 12.98 4.51 -6.19
CA LEU A 69 13.43 4.69 -4.80
C LEU A 69 12.27 4.63 -3.81
N TRP A 70 11.14 5.26 -4.15
CA TRP A 70 9.95 5.16 -3.32
C TRP A 70 9.44 3.72 -3.21
N VAL A 71 9.45 2.99 -4.33
CA VAL A 71 9.09 1.56 -4.36
C VAL A 71 10.06 0.75 -3.50
N GLN A 72 11.37 0.96 -3.61
CA GLN A 72 12.39 0.29 -2.79
C GLN A 72 12.20 0.58 -1.30
N LEU A 73 12.01 1.85 -0.93
CA LEU A 73 11.76 2.25 0.46
C LEU A 73 10.50 1.58 1.01
N ARG A 74 9.38 1.60 0.26
CA ARG A 74 8.15 0.92 0.67
C ARG A 74 8.39 -0.58 0.89
N VAL A 75 9.05 -1.26 -0.05
CA VAL A 75 9.32 -2.71 0.05
C VAL A 75 10.20 -3.02 1.26
N LEU A 76 11.27 -2.26 1.46
CA LEU A 76 12.15 -2.38 2.62
C LEU A 76 11.37 -2.19 3.92
N ALA A 77 10.61 -1.10 4.01
CA ALA A 77 9.89 -0.73 5.21
C ALA A 77 8.81 -1.75 5.58
N VAL A 78 8.04 -2.23 4.61
CA VAL A 78 7.06 -3.32 4.83
C VAL A 78 7.77 -4.60 5.27
N GLY A 79 8.88 -4.97 4.64
CA GLY A 79 9.66 -6.17 5.01
C GLY A 79 10.19 -6.10 6.44
N ARG A 80 10.73 -4.94 6.85
CA ARG A 80 11.25 -4.71 8.20
C ARG A 80 10.13 -4.64 9.24
N MET A 81 9.02 -3.97 8.95
CA MET A 81 7.82 -3.95 9.79
C MET A 81 7.32 -5.39 10.11
N GLN A 82 7.44 -6.31 9.15
CA GLN A 82 7.01 -7.70 9.28
C GLN A 82 8.06 -8.63 9.90
N SER A 83 9.28 -8.14 10.17
CA SER A 83 10.37 -8.96 10.70
C SER A 83 10.19 -9.22 12.18
N SER A 84 10.03 -10.49 12.56
CA SER A 84 9.98 -10.91 13.97
C SER A 84 11.33 -10.81 14.70
N ALA A 85 12.42 -10.55 13.98
CA ALA A 85 13.75 -10.36 14.56
C ALA A 85 13.95 -8.94 15.16
N LEU A 86 13.04 -8.01 14.86
CA LEU A 86 13.10 -6.63 15.36
C LEU A 86 12.17 -6.43 16.55
N THR A 87 12.51 -5.45 17.40
CA THR A 87 11.64 -5.05 18.51
C THR A 87 10.31 -4.48 18.00
N ARG A 88 9.27 -4.56 18.82
CA ARG A 88 7.95 -4.01 18.53
C ARG A 88 8.01 -2.54 18.12
N GLU A 89 8.76 -1.73 18.85
CA GLU A 89 8.95 -0.30 18.59
C GLU A 89 9.62 -0.06 17.24
N THR A 90 10.71 -0.79 16.95
CA THR A 90 11.40 -0.69 15.66
C THR A 90 10.48 -1.04 14.49
N ARG A 91 9.66 -2.09 14.65
CA ARG A 91 8.68 -2.50 13.63
C ARG A 91 7.59 -1.46 13.42
N LEU A 92 7.14 -0.79 14.48
CA LEU A 92 6.19 0.33 14.39
C LEU A 92 6.77 1.51 13.61
N SER A 93 8.03 1.90 13.87
CA SER A 93 8.71 2.94 13.09
C SER A 93 8.81 2.57 11.61
N TRP A 94 9.18 1.32 11.30
CA TRP A 94 9.16 0.83 9.91
C TRP A 94 7.76 0.86 9.28
N GLY A 95 6.71 0.61 10.05
CA GLY A 95 5.33 0.74 9.57
C GLY A 95 4.96 2.18 9.21
N ARG A 96 5.35 3.15 10.05
CA ARG A 96 5.16 4.58 9.76
C ARG A 96 5.96 5.01 8.52
N LEU A 97 7.21 4.57 8.41
CA LEU A 97 8.04 4.82 7.24
C LEU A 97 7.46 4.20 5.95
N ALA A 98 6.82 3.03 6.04
CA ALA A 98 6.11 2.45 4.91
C ALA A 98 4.92 3.33 4.46
N LEU A 99 4.17 3.91 5.40
CA LEU A 99 3.08 4.85 5.10
C LEU A 99 3.62 6.15 4.49
N SER A 100 4.73 6.69 5.00
CA SER A 100 5.40 7.84 4.40
C SER A 100 5.86 7.54 2.98
N ALA A 101 6.40 6.35 2.72
CA ALA A 101 6.79 5.93 1.37
C ALA A 101 5.59 5.81 0.42
N ILE A 102 4.45 5.30 0.90
CA ILE A 102 3.20 5.24 0.14
C ILE A 102 2.69 6.64 -0.17
N ALA A 103 2.70 7.55 0.82
CA ALA A 103 2.30 8.94 0.63
C ALA A 103 3.21 9.68 -0.36
N GLY A 104 4.52 9.45 -0.32
CA GLY A 104 5.47 10.01 -1.29
C GLY A 104 5.21 9.58 -2.74
N MET A 105 4.58 8.42 -2.93
CA MET A 105 4.16 7.94 -4.25
C MET A 105 2.81 8.49 -4.72
N ALA A 106 2.11 9.31 -3.93
CA ALA A 106 0.76 9.75 -4.27
C ALA A 106 0.67 10.49 -5.62
N ARG A 107 1.73 11.22 -6.02
CA ARG A 107 1.82 11.88 -7.33
C ARG A 107 2.03 10.92 -8.52
N LEU A 108 2.43 9.68 -8.24
CA LEU A 108 2.81 8.65 -9.20
C LEU A 108 1.77 7.52 -9.30
N GLN A 109 0.71 7.58 -8.50
CA GLN A 109 -0.31 6.55 -8.35
C GLN A 109 -1.70 7.17 -8.41
N THR A 110 -2.72 6.36 -8.70
CA THR A 110 -4.10 6.84 -8.53
C THR A 110 -4.44 6.89 -7.04
N PRO A 111 -5.35 7.79 -6.60
CA PRO A 111 -5.75 7.85 -5.20
C PRO A 111 -6.17 6.49 -4.62
N GLN A 112 -6.88 5.67 -5.40
CA GLN A 112 -7.32 4.34 -4.98
C GLN A 112 -6.16 3.36 -4.79
N GLN A 113 -5.08 3.46 -5.57
CA GLN A 113 -3.89 2.63 -5.38
C GLN A 113 -3.16 3.01 -4.09
N THR A 114 -2.96 4.31 -3.87
CA THR A 114 -2.37 4.85 -2.64
C THR A 114 -3.18 4.43 -1.41
N THR A 115 -4.51 4.56 -1.46
CA THR A 115 -5.41 4.14 -0.38
C THR A 115 -5.36 2.63 -0.16
N ALA A 116 -5.37 1.80 -1.22
CA ALA A 116 -5.28 0.35 -1.06
C ALA A 116 -3.95 -0.09 -0.43
N ASP A 117 -2.83 0.53 -0.81
CA ASP A 117 -1.52 0.23 -0.22
C ASP A 117 -1.43 0.71 1.23
N SER A 118 -1.91 1.92 1.53
CA SER A 118 -2.02 2.45 2.89
C SER A 118 -2.88 1.55 3.78
N ALA A 119 -4.06 1.15 3.29
CA ALA A 119 -4.99 0.27 4.01
C ALA A 119 -4.36 -1.07 4.39
N ARG A 120 -3.57 -1.68 3.49
CA ARG A 120 -2.85 -2.92 3.79
C ARG A 120 -1.82 -2.73 4.91
N ALA A 121 -1.03 -1.66 4.85
CA ALA A 121 -0.03 -1.36 5.87
C ALA A 121 -0.67 -1.06 7.23
N ARG A 122 -1.69 -0.19 7.27
CA ARG A 122 -2.44 0.15 8.49
C ARG A 122 -3.15 -1.07 9.08
N ALA A 123 -3.81 -1.89 8.25
CA ALA A 123 -4.47 -3.11 8.71
C ALA A 123 -3.47 -4.10 9.33
N TYR A 124 -2.29 -4.27 8.73
CA TYR A 124 -1.22 -5.06 9.34
C TYR A 124 -0.80 -4.50 10.69
N MET A 125 -0.56 -3.19 10.79
CA MET A 125 -0.16 -2.55 12.04
C MET A 125 -1.22 -2.70 13.13
N ILE A 126 -2.51 -2.59 12.80
CA ILE A 126 -3.61 -2.77 13.76
C ILE A 126 -3.68 -4.24 14.22
N LEU A 127 -3.56 -5.21 13.32
CA LEU A 127 -3.60 -6.63 13.68
C LEU A 127 -2.44 -7.04 14.58
N GLU A 128 -1.24 -6.57 14.27
CA GLU A 128 -0.02 -6.99 14.95
C GLU A 128 0.22 -6.19 16.25
N PHE A 129 -0.12 -4.90 16.26
CA PHE A 129 0.21 -4.00 17.36
C PHE A 129 -1.02 -3.45 18.10
N GLY A 130 -2.24 -3.76 17.66
CA GLY A 130 -3.48 -3.27 18.25
C GLY A 130 -3.86 -1.86 17.81
N VAL A 131 -5.14 -1.54 18.00
CA VAL A 131 -5.74 -0.23 17.75
C VAL A 131 -5.14 0.82 18.69
N SER A 132 -5.04 2.07 18.24
CA SER A 132 -4.55 3.19 19.04
C SER A 132 -5.09 4.52 18.55
N ASP A 133 -5.78 5.25 19.42
CA ASP A 133 -6.38 6.54 19.06
C ASP A 133 -5.35 7.68 18.97
N SER A 134 -4.19 7.52 19.62
CA SER A 134 -3.07 8.46 19.54
C SER A 134 -2.14 8.24 18.35
N ASP A 135 -2.34 7.16 17.57
CA ASP A 135 -1.49 6.79 16.46
C ASP A 135 -2.32 6.65 15.19
N ALA A 136 -2.30 7.67 14.33
CA ALA A 136 -3.08 7.69 13.10
C ALA A 136 -2.85 6.44 12.22
N ALA A 137 -1.66 5.83 12.26
CA ALA A 137 -1.37 4.60 11.52
C ALA A 137 -2.18 3.39 12.01
N ARG A 138 -2.67 3.44 13.25
CA ARG A 138 -3.42 2.38 13.95
C ARG A 138 -4.80 2.80 14.43
N ASP A 139 -5.29 3.95 13.96
CA ASP A 139 -6.66 4.42 14.14
C ASP A 139 -7.62 3.65 13.20
N LEU A 140 -8.44 2.76 13.77
CA LEU A 140 -9.35 1.89 13.02
C LEU A 140 -10.54 2.66 12.43
N PRO A 141 -11.27 3.52 13.18
CA PRO A 141 -12.31 4.39 12.60
C PRO A 141 -11.80 5.24 11.42
N ALA A 142 -10.60 5.83 11.53
CA ALA A 142 -10.02 6.63 10.47
C ALA A 142 -9.65 5.79 9.24
N LEU A 143 -9.19 4.55 9.43
CA LEU A 143 -8.94 3.61 8.33
C LEU A 143 -10.23 3.26 7.58
N CYS A 144 -11.29 2.90 8.31
CA CYS A 144 -12.60 2.60 7.74
C CYS A 144 -13.14 3.80 6.94
N SER A 145 -13.14 4.99 7.54
CA SER A 145 -13.58 6.24 6.91
C SER A 145 -12.81 6.56 5.63
N GLU A 146 -11.47 6.40 5.66
CA GLU A 146 -10.61 6.65 4.51
C GLU A 146 -10.92 5.69 3.35
N ILE A 147 -11.11 4.41 3.62
CA ILE A 147 -11.46 3.41 2.60
C ILE A 147 -12.80 3.76 1.97
N LEU A 148 -13.84 3.96 2.78
CA LEU A 148 -15.21 4.24 2.31
C LEU A 148 -15.25 5.48 1.41
N ARG A 149 -14.59 6.57 1.82
CA ARG A 149 -14.48 7.81 1.04
C ARG A 149 -13.81 7.61 -0.32
N ASN A 150 -12.91 6.65 -0.45
CA ASN A 150 -12.14 6.39 -1.66
C ASN A 150 -12.73 5.28 -2.56
N LEU A 151 -13.83 4.64 -2.18
CA LEU A 151 -14.51 3.64 -3.03
C LEU A 151 -15.05 4.26 -4.33
N GLY A 152 -15.41 5.54 -4.30
CA GLY A 152 -15.88 6.28 -5.48
C GLY A 152 -17.23 5.79 -6.04
N VAL A 153 -18.01 5.10 -5.22
CA VAL A 153 -19.37 4.59 -5.48
C VAL A 153 -20.14 4.50 -4.16
N SER A 154 -21.46 4.60 -4.22
CA SER A 154 -22.32 4.18 -3.11
C SER A 154 -22.43 2.65 -3.04
N LEU A 155 -22.83 2.14 -1.88
CA LEU A 155 -23.04 0.71 -1.64
C LEU A 155 -24.06 0.13 -2.62
N GLU A 156 -25.20 0.80 -2.76
CA GLU A 156 -26.29 0.42 -3.67
C GLU A 156 -25.84 0.38 -5.15
N ALA A 157 -24.98 1.33 -5.55
CA ALA A 157 -24.40 1.30 -6.89
C ALA A 157 -23.45 0.11 -7.06
N ALA A 158 -22.66 -0.24 -6.04
CA ALA A 158 -21.78 -1.41 -6.09
C ALA A 158 -22.57 -2.73 -6.13
N GLU A 159 -23.68 -2.84 -5.40
CA GLU A 159 -24.59 -3.99 -5.42
C GLU A 159 -25.14 -4.23 -6.84
N ARG A 160 -25.71 -3.19 -7.46
CA ARG A 160 -26.13 -3.24 -8.88
C ARG A 160 -24.98 -3.65 -9.79
N LEU A 161 -23.77 -3.14 -9.53
CA LEU A 161 -22.60 -3.51 -10.32
C LEU A 161 -22.20 -5.00 -10.15
N THR A 162 -22.55 -5.66 -9.05
CA THR A 162 -22.26 -7.08 -8.83
C THR A 162 -23.29 -8.04 -9.44
N GLU A 163 -24.56 -7.64 -9.54
CA GLU A 163 -25.65 -8.50 -10.05
C GLU A 163 -25.44 -8.96 -11.50
N ASP A 164 -24.91 -8.09 -12.38
CA ASP A 164 -24.67 -8.44 -13.80
C ASP A 164 -23.27 -9.04 -14.09
N GLY A 165 -22.59 -9.57 -13.08
CA GLY A 165 -21.13 -9.76 -13.08
C GLY A 165 -20.53 -10.73 -14.11
N ARG A 166 -21.27 -11.74 -14.61
CA ARG A 166 -20.69 -12.77 -15.51
C ARG A 166 -20.40 -12.28 -16.93
N SER A 167 -21.04 -11.21 -17.37
CA SER A 167 -20.87 -10.63 -18.73
C SER A 167 -20.53 -9.15 -18.70
N ALA A 168 -20.06 -8.65 -17.55
CA ALA A 168 -19.76 -7.24 -17.37
C ALA A 168 -18.59 -6.78 -18.26
N PRO A 169 -18.63 -5.57 -18.84
CA PRO A 169 -17.50 -4.98 -19.54
C PRO A 169 -16.23 -4.95 -18.67
N ARG A 170 -15.05 -5.07 -19.30
CA ARG A 170 -13.74 -5.11 -18.63
C ARG A 170 -13.55 -3.98 -17.61
N GLU A 171 -13.99 -2.77 -17.93
CA GLU A 171 -13.87 -1.60 -17.05
C GLU A 171 -14.66 -1.76 -15.75
N ARG A 172 -15.88 -2.32 -15.84
CA ARG A 172 -16.71 -2.64 -14.67
C ARG A 172 -16.03 -3.68 -13.79
N MET A 173 -15.47 -4.74 -14.38
CA MET A 173 -14.70 -5.73 -13.62
C MET A 173 -13.49 -5.12 -12.91
N LEU A 174 -12.74 -4.24 -13.58
CA LEU A 174 -11.60 -3.55 -12.96
C LEU A 174 -12.04 -2.65 -11.80
N ARG A 175 -13.19 -1.97 -11.92
CA ARG A 175 -13.77 -1.17 -10.82
C ARG A 175 -14.12 -2.04 -9.62
N LEU A 176 -14.81 -3.17 -9.83
CA LEU A 176 -15.16 -4.10 -8.76
C LEU A 176 -13.92 -4.72 -8.08
N ARG A 177 -12.88 -5.06 -8.86
CA ARG A 177 -11.60 -5.52 -8.30
C ARG A 177 -10.91 -4.46 -7.44
N ARG A 178 -10.98 -3.18 -7.83
CA ARG A 178 -10.44 -2.08 -7.01
C ARG A 178 -11.19 -1.97 -5.67
N ILE A 179 -12.52 -2.03 -5.69
CA ILE A 179 -13.35 -2.04 -4.47
C ILE A 179 -12.94 -3.22 -3.57
N LYS A 180 -12.86 -4.43 -4.14
CA LYS A 180 -12.42 -5.63 -3.40
C LYS A 180 -11.04 -5.45 -2.78
N ASN A 181 -10.08 -4.92 -3.55
CA ASN A 181 -8.72 -4.68 -3.08
C ASN A 181 -8.65 -3.68 -1.91
N MET A 182 -9.53 -2.67 -1.88
CA MET A 182 -9.61 -1.70 -0.78
C MET A 182 -10.29 -2.29 0.46
N LEU A 183 -11.29 -3.17 0.30
CA LEU A 183 -12.03 -3.78 1.41
C LEU A 183 -11.34 -5.01 2.02
N THR A 184 -10.59 -5.78 1.23
CA THR A 184 -9.93 -7.03 1.67
C THR A 184 -9.04 -6.87 2.91
N PRO A 185 -8.25 -5.79 3.08
CA PRO A 185 -7.47 -5.57 4.30
C PRO A 185 -8.31 -5.51 5.58
N LEU A 186 -9.61 -5.21 5.50
CA LEU A 186 -10.51 -5.11 6.65
C LEU A 186 -11.09 -6.46 7.10
N LEU A 187 -11.07 -7.50 6.25
CA LEU A 187 -11.55 -8.85 6.61
C LEU A 187 -11.03 -9.36 7.96
N PRO A 188 -9.71 -9.38 8.23
CA PRO A 188 -9.18 -9.84 9.52
C PRO A 188 -9.50 -8.90 10.69
N LEU A 189 -9.91 -7.66 10.42
CA LEU A 189 -10.28 -6.64 11.42
C LEU A 189 -11.77 -6.68 11.79
N HIS A 190 -12.58 -7.52 11.14
CA HIS A 190 -14.03 -7.57 11.33
C HIS A 190 -14.45 -7.68 12.80
N ALA A 191 -13.70 -8.47 13.59
CA ALA A 191 -13.98 -8.67 15.02
C ALA A 191 -13.74 -7.41 15.89
N LEU A 192 -13.03 -6.41 15.37
CA LEU A 192 -12.73 -5.15 16.07
C LEU A 192 -13.74 -4.04 15.76
N LEU A 193 -14.63 -4.25 14.79
CA LEU A 193 -15.62 -3.26 14.38
C LEU A 193 -16.76 -3.21 15.41
N ASN A 194 -16.77 -2.23 16.31
CA ASN A 194 -17.84 -2.07 17.30
C ASN A 194 -19.21 -1.80 16.64
N GLU A 195 -20.31 -2.29 17.23
CA GLU A 195 -21.66 -2.11 16.69
C GLU A 195 -22.22 -0.69 16.94
N GLY A 196 -21.69 0.03 17.92
CA GLY A 196 -22.17 1.39 18.26
C GLY A 196 -21.71 2.50 17.31
N ASP A 197 -20.73 2.24 16.43
CA ASP A 197 -20.16 3.27 15.54
C ASP A 197 -20.77 3.20 14.13
N PRO A 198 -21.40 4.28 13.62
CA PRO A 198 -21.94 4.33 12.28
C PRO A 198 -20.95 3.94 11.17
N VAL A 199 -19.67 4.32 11.29
CA VAL A 199 -18.67 3.99 10.25
C VAL A 199 -18.41 2.49 10.19
N PHE A 200 -18.47 1.80 11.33
CA PHE A 200 -18.29 0.36 11.41
C PHE A 200 -19.49 -0.40 10.86
N GLN A 201 -20.70 0.12 11.04
CA GLN A 201 -21.90 -0.46 10.44
C GLN A 201 -21.89 -0.34 8.91
N GLU A 202 -21.52 0.83 8.39
CA GLU A 202 -21.36 1.02 6.96
C GLU A 202 -20.25 0.11 6.40
N THR A 203 -19.10 0.05 7.08
CA THR A 203 -17.98 -0.83 6.71
C THR A 203 -18.40 -2.30 6.66
N ARG A 204 -19.12 -2.79 7.66
CA ARG A 204 -19.64 -4.17 7.69
C ARG A 204 -20.57 -4.43 6.51
N SER A 205 -21.40 -3.47 6.14
CA SER A 205 -22.31 -3.57 4.97
C SER A 205 -21.52 -3.72 3.67
N TRP A 206 -20.47 -2.91 3.49
CA TRP A 206 -19.54 -3.08 2.38
C TRP A 206 -18.79 -4.41 2.38
N MET A 207 -18.38 -4.91 3.55
CA MET A 207 -17.67 -6.18 3.66
C MET A 207 -18.53 -7.39 3.24
N LYS A 208 -19.85 -7.31 3.39
CA LYS A 208 -20.79 -8.35 2.89
C LYS A 208 -20.74 -8.51 1.36
N LEU A 209 -20.30 -7.49 0.62
CA LEU A 209 -20.15 -7.58 -0.83
C LEU A 209 -18.91 -8.36 -1.28
N ILE A 210 -17.87 -8.49 -0.44
CA ILE A 210 -16.58 -9.07 -0.83
C ILE A 210 -16.71 -10.46 -1.50
N PRO A 211 -17.53 -11.40 -1.00
CA PRO A 211 -17.72 -12.71 -1.64
C PRO A 211 -18.29 -12.64 -3.06
N HIS A 212 -18.97 -11.55 -3.41
CA HIS A 212 -19.60 -11.32 -4.71
C HIS A 212 -18.72 -10.51 -5.67
N LEU A 213 -17.58 -9.99 -5.21
CA LEU A 213 -16.64 -9.23 -6.03
C LEU A 213 -15.65 -10.17 -6.76
N PRO A 214 -15.24 -9.83 -8.01
CA PRO A 214 -14.38 -10.65 -8.88
C PRO A 214 -12.88 -10.62 -8.54
#